data_AF-A0A1Z5J5R7-F1
#
_entry.id   AF-A0A1Z5J5R7-F1
#
_cell.length_a   1.000
_cell.length_b   1.000
_cell.length_c   1.000
_cell.angle_alpha   90.00
_cell.angle_beta   90.00
_cell.angle_gamma   90.00
#
_symmetry.space_group_name_H-M   'P 1'
#
loop_
_entity.id
_entity.type
_entity.pdbx_description
1 polymer ?
#
loop_
_entity_poly.entity_id
_entity_poly.type
_entity_poly.pdbx_seq_one_letter_code
_entity_poly.pdbx_strand_id
1 'polypeptide(L)'
;MKPTVSFSKLDIREYVIALSDHPSCSCGPPIQLGWNYSETKDLKLEEYETIRSSLRSEKREDMLLSYDTRDYLLREVAGCSKDEIERSIQEVERVKRNRLITDIWMPANLLSEKITDVVHHMSHILSVRR
;
A
#
# COMPACT_ATOMS: atom_id res chain seq x y z
N MET A 1 -20.83 -40.25 9.34
CA MET A 1 -21.22 -38.93 8.77
C MET A 1 -19.99 -38.05 8.73
N LYS A 2 -19.74 -37.35 7.62
CA LYS A 2 -18.64 -36.37 7.54
C LYS A 2 -19.12 -35.04 8.16
N PRO A 3 -18.33 -34.37 9.01
CA PRO A 3 -18.69 -33.05 9.49
C PRO A 3 -18.74 -32.06 8.32
N THR A 4 -19.77 -31.22 8.30
CA THR A 4 -19.97 -30.15 7.32
C THR A 4 -19.91 -28.80 8.02
N VAL A 5 -19.13 -27.87 7.48
CA VAL A 5 -19.02 -26.49 7.96
C VAL A 5 -19.89 -25.58 7.10
N SER A 6 -20.68 -24.72 7.73
CA SER A 6 -21.47 -23.68 7.06
C SER A 6 -21.33 -22.35 7.77
N PHE A 7 -21.58 -21.27 7.03
CA PHE A 7 -21.57 -19.89 7.51
C PHE A 7 -22.98 -19.31 7.31
N SER A 8 -23.37 -18.34 8.15
CA SER A 8 -24.74 -17.77 8.11
C SER A 8 -24.78 -16.28 8.42
N LYS A 9 -23.97 -15.85 9.39
CA LYS A 9 -23.90 -14.45 9.84
C LYS A 9 -22.53 -13.86 9.53
N LEU A 10 -22.55 -12.58 9.19
CA LEU A 10 -21.37 -11.77 8.93
C LEU A 10 -21.31 -10.61 9.93
N ASP A 11 -20.11 -10.39 10.46
CA ASP A 11 -19.74 -9.19 11.17
C ASP A 11 -18.67 -8.47 10.33
N ILE A 12 -18.96 -7.23 9.93
CA ILE A 12 -18.13 -6.44 9.02
C ILE A 12 -17.56 -5.24 9.77
N ARG A 13 -16.24 -5.04 9.67
CA ARG A 13 -15.56 -3.84 10.19
C ARG A 13 -15.11 -2.96 9.04
N GLU A 14 -15.49 -1.69 9.11
CA GLU A 14 -15.11 -0.65 8.17
C GLU A 14 -14.10 0.27 8.85
N TYR A 15 -12.85 0.18 8.43
CA TYR A 15 -11.77 0.97 9.00
C TYR A 15 -11.65 2.32 8.31
N VAL A 16 -11.25 3.33 9.08
CA VAL A 16 -10.94 4.66 8.54
C VAL A 16 -9.76 4.59 7.58
N ILE A 17 -9.73 5.52 6.64
CA ILE A 17 -8.61 5.69 5.71
C ILE A 17 -7.51 6.51 6.39
N ALA A 18 -6.25 6.14 6.18
CA ALA A 18 -5.10 6.87 6.70
C ALA A 18 -3.93 6.89 5.70
N LEU A 19 -3.04 7.88 5.86
CA LEU A 19 -1.73 7.89 5.19
C LEU A 19 -0.89 6.70 5.64
N SER A 20 -0.13 6.13 4.71
CA SER A 20 0.79 5.02 4.96
C SER A 20 2.25 5.45 4.76
N ASP A 21 3.17 4.54 5.08
CA ASP A 21 4.60 4.61 4.82
C ASP A 21 5.08 3.47 3.88
N HIS A 22 4.15 2.68 3.36
CA HIS A 22 4.47 1.48 2.59
C HIS A 22 4.97 1.82 1.17
N PRO A 23 6.20 1.41 0.78
CA PRO A 23 6.82 1.87 -0.45
C PRO A 23 6.48 1.04 -1.71
N SER A 24 5.35 0.33 -1.71
CA SER A 24 4.97 -0.52 -2.86
C SER A 24 4.08 0.16 -3.87
N CYS A 25 3.59 1.38 -3.60
CA CYS A 25 2.89 2.17 -4.62
C CYS A 25 3.88 2.51 -5.73
N SER A 26 3.51 2.35 -7.01
CA SER A 26 4.38 2.77 -8.12
C SER A 26 4.61 4.29 -8.14
N CYS A 27 3.55 5.06 -7.89
CA CYS A 27 3.57 6.51 -7.79
C CYS A 27 2.50 7.04 -6.81
N GLY A 28 2.66 8.29 -6.40
CA GLY A 28 1.71 9.00 -5.55
C GLY A 28 1.65 8.53 -4.12
N PRO A 29 0.66 9.03 -3.36
CA PRO A 29 0.64 8.83 -1.93
C PRO A 29 0.26 7.39 -1.57
N PRO A 30 0.96 6.80 -0.58
CA PRO A 30 0.59 5.51 -0.01
C PRO A 30 -0.63 5.65 0.91
N ILE A 31 -1.51 4.66 0.89
CA ILE A 31 -2.77 4.65 1.65
C ILE A 31 -2.86 3.36 2.48
N GLN A 32 -3.48 3.43 3.65
CA GLN A 32 -3.72 2.26 4.51
C GLN A 32 -5.04 2.38 5.26
N LEU A 33 -5.41 1.28 5.92
CA LEU A 33 -6.45 1.27 6.94
C LEU A 33 -5.87 1.81 8.24
N GLY A 34 -6.59 2.74 8.87
CA GLY A 34 -6.29 3.22 10.21
C GLY A 34 -6.80 2.26 11.28
N TRP A 35 -6.65 2.67 12.54
CA TRP A 35 -7.01 1.83 13.69
C TRP A 35 -8.49 1.92 14.10
N ASN A 36 -9.13 3.04 13.79
CA ASN A 36 -10.53 3.26 14.12
C ASN A 36 -11.44 2.56 13.10
N TYR A 37 -12.55 1.98 13.57
CA TYR A 37 -13.52 1.33 12.70
C TYR A 37 -14.96 1.51 13.21
N SER A 38 -15.91 1.44 12.28
CA SER A 38 -17.31 1.13 12.55
C SER A 38 -17.57 -0.36 12.30
N GLU A 39 -18.54 -0.93 12.99
CA GLU A 39 -18.86 -2.36 12.89
C GLU A 39 -20.36 -2.55 12.58
N THR A 40 -20.63 -3.39 11.59
CA THR A 40 -21.97 -3.87 11.24
C THR A 40 -22.05 -5.34 11.64
N LYS A 41 -23.00 -5.67 12.53
CA LYS A 41 -23.16 -7.01 13.09
C LYS A 41 -24.38 -7.74 12.56
N ASP A 42 -24.35 -9.07 12.66
CA ASP A 42 -25.49 -9.95 12.41
C ASP A 42 -26.08 -9.81 10.98
N LEU A 43 -25.27 -9.42 9.99
CA LEU A 43 -25.70 -9.35 8.60
C LEU A 43 -25.87 -10.76 8.04
N LYS A 44 -27.00 -11.06 7.39
CA LYS A 44 -27.19 -12.37 6.75
C LYS A 44 -26.28 -12.51 5.54
N LEU A 45 -25.58 -13.64 5.48
CA LEU A 45 -24.64 -13.95 4.41
C LEU A 45 -25.29 -13.88 3.03
N GLU A 46 -26.51 -14.41 2.89
CA GLU A 46 -27.23 -14.48 1.61
C GLU A 46 -27.61 -13.08 1.10
N GLU A 47 -28.02 -12.19 1.99
CA GLU A 47 -28.35 -10.80 1.67
C GLU A 47 -27.09 -10.05 1.19
N TYR A 48 -25.97 -10.24 1.88
CA TYR A 48 -24.68 -9.65 1.49
C TYR A 48 -24.18 -10.15 0.13
N GLU A 49 -24.17 -11.47 -0.09
CA GLU A 49 -23.65 -12.06 -1.34
C GLU A 49 -24.52 -11.72 -2.56
N THR A 50 -25.84 -11.55 -2.37
CA THR A 50 -26.73 -11.08 -3.43
C THR A 50 -26.30 -9.71 -3.94
N ILE A 51 -25.99 -8.76 -3.05
CA ILE A 51 -25.52 -7.42 -3.42
C ILE A 51 -24.10 -7.48 -3.98
N ARG A 52 -23.20 -8.19 -3.28
CA ARG A 52 -21.77 -8.27 -3.59
C ARG A 52 -21.48 -8.85 -4.97
N SER A 53 -22.21 -9.90 -5.38
CA SER A 53 -21.98 -10.59 -6.65
C SER A 53 -22.09 -9.66 -7.86
N SER A 54 -22.95 -8.64 -7.78
CA SER A 54 -23.13 -7.64 -8.85
C SER A 54 -22.02 -6.59 -8.93
N LEU A 55 -21.25 -6.40 -7.84
CA LEU A 55 -20.24 -5.35 -7.71
C LEU A 55 -18.80 -5.85 -7.87
N ARG A 56 -18.60 -7.17 -7.82
CA ARG A 56 -17.25 -7.75 -7.85
C ARG A 56 -16.74 -7.78 -9.29
N SER A 57 -15.75 -6.94 -9.59
CA SER A 57 -14.98 -7.13 -10.82
C SER A 57 -14.09 -8.37 -10.73
N GLU A 58 -14.02 -9.13 -11.83
CA GLU A 58 -13.09 -10.25 -11.98
C GLU A 58 -11.69 -9.82 -12.42
N LYS A 59 -11.53 -8.57 -12.87
CA LYS A 59 -10.26 -8.05 -13.35
C LYS A 59 -9.40 -7.57 -12.19
N ARG A 60 -8.12 -7.92 -12.23
CA ARG A 60 -7.16 -7.55 -11.19
C ARG A 60 -6.96 -6.03 -11.11
N GLU A 61 -7.03 -5.37 -12.26
CA GLU A 61 -6.85 -3.94 -12.41
C GLU A 61 -7.92 -3.16 -11.66
N ASP A 62 -9.15 -3.66 -11.65
CA ASP A 62 -10.29 -3.06 -10.95
C ASP A 62 -10.22 -3.25 -9.42
N MET A 63 -9.32 -4.12 -8.94
CA MET A 63 -9.02 -4.30 -7.52
C MET A 63 -7.90 -3.37 -7.03
N LEU A 64 -7.33 -2.53 -7.89
CA LEU A 64 -6.30 -1.56 -7.55
C LEU A 64 -6.88 -0.15 -7.52
N LEU A 65 -6.47 0.62 -6.52
CA LEU A 65 -6.79 2.05 -6.49
C LEU A 65 -5.87 2.80 -7.47
N SER A 66 -6.43 3.72 -8.24
CA SER A 66 -5.63 4.63 -9.06
C SER A 66 -4.93 5.68 -8.20
N TYR A 67 -4.02 6.45 -8.81
CA TYR A 67 -3.41 7.62 -8.17
C TYR A 67 -4.49 8.60 -7.68
N ASP A 68 -5.40 8.99 -8.58
CA ASP A 68 -6.41 10.01 -8.32
C ASP A 68 -7.38 9.56 -7.23
N THR A 69 -7.77 8.29 -7.23
CA THR A 69 -8.62 7.73 -6.18
C THR A 69 -7.91 7.79 -4.82
N ARG A 70 -6.62 7.45 -4.74
CA ARG A 70 -5.88 7.54 -3.46
C ARG A 70 -5.75 8.98 -2.97
N ASP A 71 -5.38 9.91 -3.86
CA ASP A 71 -5.25 11.33 -3.50
C ASP A 71 -6.59 11.92 -3.03
N TYR A 72 -7.68 11.61 -3.74
CA TYR A 72 -9.04 12.01 -3.34
C TYR A 72 -9.41 11.46 -1.96
N LEU A 73 -9.23 10.15 -1.74
CA LEU A 73 -9.59 9.52 -0.46
C LEU A 73 -8.80 10.12 0.71
N LEU A 74 -7.51 10.39 0.51
CA LEU A 74 -6.67 10.97 1.56
C LEU A 74 -7.07 12.42 1.88
N ARG A 75 -7.41 13.22 0.87
CA ARG A 75 -7.80 14.63 1.07
C ARG A 75 -9.21 14.78 1.61
N GLU A 76 -10.16 14.15 0.94
CA GLU A 76 -11.59 14.40 1.17
C GLU A 76 -12.17 13.49 2.25
N VAL A 77 -11.68 12.25 2.38
CA VAL A 77 -12.20 11.30 3.37
C VAL A 77 -11.35 11.29 4.64
N ALA A 78 -10.03 11.23 4.52
CA ALA A 78 -9.13 11.22 5.68
C ALA A 78 -8.77 12.62 6.19
N GLY A 79 -9.08 13.68 5.43
CA GLY A 79 -8.81 15.07 5.83
C GLY A 79 -7.33 15.44 5.87
N CYS A 80 -6.47 14.70 5.15
CA CYS A 80 -5.04 14.97 5.13
C CYS A 80 -4.73 16.24 4.35
N SER A 81 -3.84 17.07 4.90
CA SER A 81 -3.33 18.25 4.20
C SER A 81 -2.43 17.85 3.04
N LYS A 82 -2.33 18.74 2.04
CA LYS A 82 -1.42 18.53 0.89
C LYS A 82 0.03 18.33 1.34
N ASP A 83 0.47 19.04 2.37
CA ASP A 83 1.84 18.96 2.88
C ASP A 83 2.10 17.60 3.56
N GLU A 84 1.12 17.02 4.27
CA GLU A 84 1.24 15.68 4.83
C GLU A 84 1.35 14.60 3.76
N ILE A 85 0.54 14.73 2.71
CA ILE A 85 0.56 13.83 1.56
C ILE A 85 1.91 13.89 0.85
N GLU A 86 2.40 15.10 0.56
CA GLU A 86 3.69 15.30 -0.10
C GLU A 86 4.86 14.73 0.72
N ARG A 87 4.88 14.97 2.03
CA ARG A 87 5.89 14.40 2.92
C ARG A 87 5.90 12.87 2.90
N SER A 88 4.71 12.24 2.91
CA SER A 88 4.58 10.79 2.83
C SER A 88 5.12 10.23 1.50
N ILE A 89 4.85 10.91 0.38
CA ILE A 89 5.40 10.54 -0.93
C ILE A 89 6.93 10.59 -0.90
N GLN A 90 7.50 11.68 -0.39
CA GLN A 90 8.95 11.86 -0.32
C GLN A 90 9.63 10.78 0.53
N GLU A 91 9.02 10.41 1.66
CA GLU A 91 9.54 9.33 2.50
C GLU A 91 9.47 7.97 1.82
N VAL A 92 8.37 7.66 1.13
CA VAL A 92 8.27 6.42 0.35
C VAL A 92 9.34 6.36 -0.74
N GLU A 93 9.52 7.44 -1.51
CA GLU A 93 10.54 7.49 -2.56
C GLU A 93 11.96 7.37 -1.99
N ARG A 94 12.21 7.93 -0.80
CA ARG A 94 13.46 7.73 -0.07
C ARG A 94 13.66 6.25 0.28
N VAL A 95 12.65 5.56 0.79
CA VAL A 95 12.74 4.13 1.13
C VAL A 95 12.96 3.28 -0.12
N LYS A 96 12.27 3.57 -1.24
CA LYS A 96 12.50 2.88 -2.51
C LYS A 96 13.93 3.02 -3.00
N ARG A 97 14.48 4.25 -2.99
CA ARG A 97 15.88 4.50 -3.34
C ARG A 97 16.83 3.71 -2.45
N ASN A 98 16.60 3.70 -1.14
CA ASN A 98 17.42 2.94 -0.20
C ASN A 98 17.39 1.43 -0.51
N ARG A 99 16.21 0.87 -0.82
CA ARG A 99 16.07 -0.55 -1.21
C ARG A 99 16.85 -0.87 -2.49
N LEU A 100 16.71 -0.03 -3.52
CA LEU A 100 17.49 -0.18 -4.76
C LEU A 100 18.99 -0.20 -4.49
N ILE A 101 19.48 0.71 -3.62
CA ILE A 101 20.89 0.73 -3.23
C ILE A 101 21.26 -0.56 -2.50
N THR A 102 20.49 -1.02 -1.52
CA THR A 102 20.76 -2.27 -0.78
C THR A 102 20.75 -3.49 -1.70
N ASP A 103 19.79 -3.58 -2.62
CA ASP A 103 19.67 -4.69 -3.58
C ASP A 103 20.85 -4.72 -4.56
N ILE A 104 21.40 -3.55 -4.92
CA ILE A 104 22.64 -3.45 -5.69
C ILE A 104 23.86 -3.81 -4.81
N TRP A 105 23.87 -3.38 -3.54
CA TRP A 105 24.99 -3.52 -2.61
C TRP A 105 25.21 -4.97 -2.14
N MET A 106 24.15 -5.75 -1.90
CA MET A 106 24.24 -7.14 -1.45
C MET A 106 25.05 -8.03 -2.41
N PRO A 107 24.77 -8.06 -3.73
CA PRO A 107 25.56 -8.82 -4.69
C PRO A 107 26.93 -8.19 -4.99
N ALA A 108 27.02 -6.85 -5.01
CA ALA A 108 28.25 -6.14 -5.36
C ALA A 108 29.35 -6.31 -4.31
N ASN A 109 29.02 -6.31 -3.01
CA ASN A 109 29.99 -6.60 -1.95
C ASN A 109 30.57 -8.01 -2.02
N LEU A 110 29.85 -8.95 -2.64
CA LEU A 110 30.32 -10.31 -2.87
C LEU A 110 31.20 -10.42 -4.13
N LEU A 111 31.27 -9.37 -4.96
CA LEU A 111 31.92 -9.39 -6.27
C LEU A 111 32.95 -8.24 -6.42
N SER A 112 34.20 -8.50 -6.04
CA SER A 112 35.40 -7.67 -6.27
C SER A 112 35.41 -6.22 -5.71
N GLU A 113 36.54 -5.81 -5.13
CA GLU A 113 36.78 -4.45 -4.59
C GLU A 113 36.64 -3.31 -5.62
N LYS A 114 36.65 -3.59 -6.93
CA LYS A 114 36.53 -2.55 -7.96
C LYS A 114 35.07 -2.18 -8.25
N ILE A 115 34.13 -3.11 -8.04
CA ILE A 115 32.70 -2.83 -8.22
C ILE A 115 32.19 -1.98 -7.06
N THR A 116 32.75 -2.14 -5.86
CA THR A 116 32.37 -1.34 -4.69
C THR A 116 32.60 0.15 -4.90
N ASP A 117 33.67 0.57 -5.59
CA ASP A 117 33.96 1.99 -5.87
C ASP A 117 32.94 2.63 -6.82
N VAL A 118 32.57 1.94 -7.90
CA VAL A 118 31.56 2.40 -8.87
C VAL A 118 30.20 2.51 -8.18
N VAL A 119 29.85 1.54 -7.34
CA VAL A 119 28.61 1.53 -6.56
C VAL A 119 28.61 2.65 -5.51
N HIS A 120 29.74 2.92 -4.84
CA HIS A 120 29.88 4.02 -3.89
C HIS A 120 29.70 5.38 -4.56
N HIS A 121 30.23 5.55 -5.78
CA HIS A 121 30.02 6.75 -6.58
C HIS A 121 28.54 6.91 -6.97
N MET A 122 27.86 5.83 -7.37
CA MET A 122 26.42 5.86 -7.67
C MET A 122 25.57 6.19 -6.43
N SER A 123 25.90 5.61 -5.27
CA SER A 123 25.24 5.92 -3.99
C SER A 123 25.39 7.39 -3.64
N HIS A 124 26.58 7.96 -3.80
CA HIS A 124 26.83 9.39 -3.59
C HIS A 124 25.96 10.26 -4.51
N ILE A 125 25.90 9.96 -5.82
CA ILE A 125 25.05 10.67 -6.79
C ILE A 125 23.57 10.60 -6.39
N LEU A 126 23.09 9.43 -5.98
CA LEU A 126 21.70 9.24 -5.58
C LEU A 126 21.36 9.91 -4.24
N SER A 127 22.34 10.07 -3.35
CA SER A 127 22.20 10.75 -2.06
C SER A 127 22.24 12.28 -2.16
N VAL A 128 22.93 12.83 -3.17
CA VAL A 128 23.11 14.27 -3.38
C VAL A 128 21.90 14.93 -4.07
N ARG A 129 21.03 14.15 -4.74
CA ARG A 129 19.72 14.61 -5.24
C ARG A 129 18.66 14.74 -4.14
N ARG A 130 19.04 15.25 -2.97
CA ARG A 130 18.18 15.40 -1.79
C ARG A 130 17.72 16.85 -1.64
#